data_AF-A0A813GXG6-F1
#
_entry.id   AF-A0A813GXG6-F1
#
_cell.length_a   1.000
_cell.length_b   1.000
_cell.length_c   1.000
_cell.angle_alpha   90.00
_cell.angle_beta   90.00
_cell.angle_gamma   90.00
#
_symmetry.space_group_name_H-M   'P 1'
#
loop_
_entity.id
_entity.type
_entity.pdbx_description
1 polymer ?
#
loop_
_entity_poly.entity_id
_entity_poly.type
_entity_poly.pdbx_seq_one_letter_code
_entity_poly.pdbx_strand_id
1 'polypeptide(L)'
;PHGRFVYRQLHSSRYEEGANKAWDLASEGVIAISGGNGSLGLVFGNWLLGRAEKQRDSSGGQYQPRFSIQFLSRSAKISDQNMGLWVKVQQKAAELGVKVEQGRMDMSSQAGVDKCIKEITPNLMGFIHSAGVLQDAMLPNQTWEKFEAVYDSKHRAALYLHDSLDRFQNPNLQFLWLFSSTSAYGNMGQ
;
A
#
# COMPACT_ATOMS: atom_id res chain seq x y z
N PRO A 1 7.36 -5.03 35.42
CA PRO A 1 8.28 -6.16 35.22
C PRO A 1 9.73 -5.68 35.06
N HIS A 2 10.66 -6.18 35.88
CA HIS A 2 12.10 -5.89 35.77
C HIS A 2 12.82 -7.11 35.17
N GLY A 3 13.69 -6.91 34.17
CA GLY A 3 14.43 -8.00 33.51
C GLY A 3 15.02 -7.61 32.15
N ARG A 4 15.80 -8.53 31.54
CA ARG A 4 16.31 -8.40 30.16
C ARG A 4 15.33 -9.07 29.18
N PHE A 5 14.90 -8.32 28.17
CA PHE A 5 14.00 -8.81 27.14
C PHE A 5 14.72 -8.94 25.80
N VAL A 6 14.38 -9.96 25.02
CA VAL A 6 14.90 -10.21 23.68
C VAL A 6 13.73 -10.52 22.74
N TYR A 7 13.87 -10.17 21.46
CA TYR A 7 12.86 -10.50 20.45
C TYR A 7 12.84 -12.02 20.19
N ARG A 8 11.63 -12.59 20.08
CA ARG A 8 11.42 -13.98 19.73
C ARG A 8 10.33 -14.09 18.67
N GLN A 9 10.60 -14.87 17.62
CA GLN A 9 9.59 -15.24 16.64
C GLN A 9 8.67 -16.31 17.24
N LEU A 10 7.37 -16.11 17.11
CA LEU A 10 6.34 -17.03 17.56
C LEU A 10 5.41 -17.32 16.38
N HIS A 11 4.86 -18.54 16.35
CA HIS A 11 3.89 -18.89 15.32
C HIS A 11 2.63 -18.00 15.44
N SER A 12 2.12 -17.52 14.31
CA SER A 12 0.98 -16.60 14.26
C SER A 12 -0.35 -17.26 14.61
N SER A 13 -0.45 -18.60 14.63
CA SER A 13 -1.71 -19.33 14.90
C SER A 13 -2.46 -18.85 16.14
N ARG A 14 -1.72 -18.48 17.20
CA ARG A 14 -2.33 -17.92 18.43
C ARG A 14 -3.11 -16.63 18.19
N TYR A 15 -2.74 -15.85 17.19
CA TYR A 15 -3.38 -14.60 16.80
C TYR A 15 -4.35 -14.77 15.63
N GLU A 16 -4.20 -15.83 14.83
CA GLU A 16 -5.08 -16.14 13.70
C GLU A 16 -6.52 -16.38 14.15
N GLU A 17 -6.74 -17.10 15.25
CA GLU A 17 -8.09 -17.34 15.80
C GLU A 17 -8.80 -16.03 16.17
N GLY A 18 -8.07 -15.04 16.71
CA GLY A 18 -8.60 -13.71 17.02
C GLY A 18 -8.75 -12.80 15.80
N ALA A 19 -7.98 -13.05 14.74
CA ALA A 19 -8.02 -12.33 13.47
C ALA A 19 -9.00 -12.93 12.46
N ASN A 20 -9.70 -14.03 12.80
CA ASN A 20 -10.61 -14.76 11.92
C ASN A 20 -11.95 -14.04 11.71
N LYS A 21 -11.92 -12.72 11.57
CA LYS A 21 -13.05 -11.90 11.13
C LYS A 21 -12.97 -11.76 9.62
N ALA A 22 -14.11 -11.93 8.95
CA ALA A 22 -14.22 -11.55 7.55
C ALA A 22 -13.80 -10.08 7.41
N TRP A 23 -12.85 -9.82 6.51
CA TRP A 23 -12.49 -8.47 6.13
C TRP A 23 -13.35 -8.07 4.95
N ASP A 24 -14.39 -7.29 5.25
CA ASP A 24 -15.30 -6.73 4.27
C ASP A 24 -14.72 -5.41 3.76
N LEU A 25 -14.62 -5.30 2.43
CA LEU A 25 -14.20 -4.06 1.80
C LEU A 25 -15.38 -3.09 1.86
N ALA A 26 -15.16 -1.84 2.31
CA ALA A 26 -16.22 -0.85 2.23
C ALA A 26 -16.56 -0.52 0.77
N SER A 27 -17.83 -0.20 0.55
CA SER A 27 -18.38 0.00 -0.78
C SER A 27 -18.02 1.36 -1.36
N GLU A 28 -17.58 2.35 -0.58
CA GLU A 28 -17.35 3.71 -1.05
C GLU A 28 -16.11 4.35 -0.44
N GLY A 29 -15.51 5.28 -1.17
CA GLY A 29 -14.29 5.99 -0.80
C GLY A 29 -13.18 5.85 -1.83
N VAL A 30 -11.96 6.16 -1.41
CA VAL A 30 -10.74 6.11 -2.23
C VAL A 30 -9.74 5.16 -1.58
N ILE A 31 -9.19 4.24 -2.36
CA ILE A 31 -8.04 3.42 -1.93
C ILE A 31 -6.82 3.95 -2.66
N ALA A 32 -5.79 4.36 -1.93
CA ALA A 32 -4.54 4.83 -2.50
C ALA A 32 -3.44 3.77 -2.37
N ILE A 33 -2.67 3.56 -3.45
CA ILE A 33 -1.57 2.59 -3.49
C ILE A 33 -0.31 3.29 -3.98
N SER A 34 0.61 3.63 -3.07
CA SER A 34 1.94 4.10 -3.47
C SER A 34 2.83 2.93 -3.91
N GLY A 35 3.66 3.16 -4.92
CA GLY A 35 4.28 2.06 -5.67
C GLY A 35 3.26 1.34 -6.56
N GLY A 36 2.10 1.96 -6.83
CA GLY A 36 0.96 1.34 -7.50
C GLY A 36 1.29 0.82 -8.91
N ASN A 37 2.24 1.45 -9.59
CA ASN A 37 2.68 1.04 -10.93
C ASN A 37 3.72 -0.09 -10.91
N GLY A 38 4.24 -0.45 -9.73
CA GLY A 38 5.10 -1.59 -9.51
C GLY A 38 4.30 -2.89 -9.40
N SER A 39 4.98 -4.03 -9.52
CA SER A 39 4.32 -5.35 -9.59
C SER A 39 3.48 -5.63 -8.34
N LEU A 40 3.99 -5.30 -7.15
CA LEU A 40 3.28 -5.52 -5.89
C LEU A 40 2.02 -4.63 -5.76
N GLY A 41 2.12 -3.36 -6.12
CA GLY A 41 0.99 -2.44 -6.10
C GLY A 41 -0.14 -2.90 -7.03
N LEU A 42 0.21 -3.36 -8.23
CA LEU A 42 -0.74 -3.94 -9.18
C LEU A 42 -1.37 -5.26 -8.70
N VAL A 43 -0.58 -6.13 -8.06
CA VAL A 43 -1.10 -7.37 -7.44
C VAL A 43 -2.14 -7.04 -6.38
N PHE A 44 -1.86 -6.07 -5.50
CA PHE A 44 -2.81 -5.65 -4.47
C PHE A 44 -4.04 -4.95 -5.04
N GLY A 45 -3.87 -4.12 -6.08
CA GLY A 45 -4.99 -3.54 -6.82
C GLY A 45 -5.92 -4.61 -7.41
N ASN A 46 -5.36 -5.61 -8.10
CA ASN A 46 -6.12 -6.73 -8.63
C ASN A 46 -6.78 -7.58 -7.53
N TRP A 47 -6.08 -7.78 -6.41
CA TRP A 47 -6.61 -8.51 -5.26
C TRP A 47 -7.81 -7.80 -4.61
N LEU A 48 -7.75 -6.47 -4.46
CA LEU A 48 -8.86 -5.66 -3.94
C LEU A 48 -10.10 -5.76 -4.84
N LEU A 49 -9.91 -5.69 -6.15
CA LEU A 49 -11.00 -5.88 -7.11
C LEU A 49 -11.59 -7.30 -7.02
N GLY A 50 -10.75 -8.32 -6.89
CA GLY A 50 -11.21 -9.70 -6.67
C GLY A 50 -11.94 -9.89 -5.33
N ARG A 51 -11.61 -9.10 -4.30
CA ARG A 51 -12.35 -9.06 -3.04
C ARG A 51 -13.73 -8.41 -3.22
N ALA A 52 -13.79 -7.29 -3.91
CA ALA A 52 -15.04 -6.61 -4.22
C ALA A 52 -16.00 -7.50 -5.02
N GLU A 53 -15.49 -8.22 -6.02
CA GLU A 53 -16.23 -9.21 -6.80
C GLU A 53 -16.82 -10.31 -5.90
N LYS A 54 -15.99 -10.97 -5.08
CA LYS A 54 -16.45 -12.01 -4.16
C LYS A 54 -17.51 -11.51 -3.18
N GLN A 55 -17.37 -10.29 -2.67
CA GLN A 55 -18.31 -9.69 -1.72
C GLN A 55 -19.63 -9.28 -2.40
N ARG A 56 -19.58 -8.81 -3.65
CA ARG A 56 -20.79 -8.58 -4.46
C ARG A 56 -21.56 -9.88 -4.66
N ASP A 57 -20.86 -10.94 -5.04
CA ASP A 57 -21.47 -12.23 -5.34
C ASP A 57 -22.04 -12.89 -4.08
N SER A 58 -21.31 -12.85 -2.95
CA SER A 58 -21.78 -13.43 -1.67
C SER A 58 -22.92 -12.63 -1.02
N SER A 59 -23.04 -11.34 -1.32
CA SER A 59 -24.13 -10.49 -0.81
C SER A 59 -25.39 -10.51 -1.68
N GLY A 60 -25.42 -11.31 -2.74
CA GLY A 60 -26.56 -11.36 -3.68
C GLY A 60 -26.80 -10.01 -4.38
N GLY A 61 -25.75 -9.21 -4.60
CA GLY A 61 -25.83 -7.90 -5.24
C GLY A 61 -26.17 -6.72 -4.32
N GLN A 62 -26.33 -6.94 -3.00
CA GLN A 62 -26.50 -5.85 -2.04
C GLN A 62 -25.24 -4.98 -1.93
N TYR A 63 -24.06 -5.60 -1.98
CA TYR A 63 -22.79 -4.90 -2.05
C TYR A 63 -22.53 -4.41 -3.48
N GLN A 64 -22.39 -3.09 -3.63
CA GLN A 64 -22.03 -2.46 -4.90
C GLN A 64 -20.76 -1.62 -4.69
N PRO A 65 -19.65 -1.95 -5.37
CA PRO A 65 -18.41 -1.20 -5.22
C PRO A 65 -18.52 0.14 -5.95
N ARG A 66 -18.57 1.23 -5.18
CA ARG A 66 -18.55 2.63 -5.59
C ARG A 66 -17.23 3.34 -5.22
N PHE A 67 -16.25 2.61 -4.71
CA PHE A 67 -14.93 3.15 -4.42
C PHE A 67 -14.12 3.36 -5.70
N SER A 68 -13.02 4.11 -5.58
CA SER A 68 -11.99 4.21 -6.62
C SER A 68 -10.63 3.76 -6.08
N ILE A 69 -9.73 3.34 -6.97
CA ILE A 69 -8.33 3.00 -6.63
C ILE A 69 -7.38 3.95 -7.36
N GLN A 70 -6.53 4.64 -6.60
CA GLN A 70 -5.46 5.47 -7.13
C GLN A 70 -4.11 4.73 -7.03
N PHE A 71 -3.51 4.45 -8.19
CA PHE A 71 -2.19 3.87 -8.32
C PHE A 71 -1.15 5.00 -8.42
N LEU A 72 -0.45 5.23 -7.32
CA LEU A 72 0.44 6.37 -7.13
C LEU A 72 1.90 5.97 -7.34
N SER A 73 2.61 6.74 -8.17
CA SER A 73 4.05 6.55 -8.41
C SER A 73 4.71 7.83 -8.93
N ARG A 74 6.04 7.92 -8.86
CA ARG A 74 6.79 9.11 -9.35
C ARG A 74 6.61 9.33 -10.86
N SER A 75 6.62 8.25 -11.64
CA SER A 75 6.53 8.31 -13.11
C SER A 75 5.10 8.36 -13.63
N ALA A 76 4.14 7.79 -12.89
CA ALA A 76 2.81 7.43 -13.40
C ALA A 76 2.86 6.66 -14.72
N LYS A 77 3.88 5.79 -14.89
CA LYS A 77 4.05 4.93 -16.06
C LYS A 77 4.12 3.47 -15.61
N ILE A 78 3.47 2.59 -16.35
CA ILE A 78 3.61 1.13 -16.17
C ILE A 78 4.76 0.69 -17.07
N SER A 79 5.66 -0.15 -16.55
CA SER A 79 6.70 -0.76 -17.37
C SER A 79 6.12 -1.86 -18.26
N ASP A 80 6.77 -2.16 -19.39
CA ASP A 80 6.32 -3.21 -20.31
C ASP A 80 6.09 -4.56 -19.61
N GLN A 81 6.98 -4.90 -18.65
CA GLN A 81 6.84 -6.11 -17.82
C GLN A 81 5.53 -6.15 -17.03
N ASN A 82 5.05 -4.99 -16.55
CA ASN A 82 3.86 -4.87 -15.72
C ASN A 82 2.59 -4.58 -16.53
N MET A 83 2.69 -4.25 -17.83
CA MET A 83 1.55 -3.88 -18.67
C MET A 83 0.47 -4.96 -18.71
N GLY A 84 0.87 -6.24 -18.83
CA GLY A 84 -0.09 -7.34 -18.82
C GLY A 84 -0.92 -7.43 -17.53
N LEU A 85 -0.34 -7.08 -16.38
CA LEU A 85 -1.06 -7.04 -15.11
C LEU A 85 -1.94 -5.79 -14.98
N TRP A 86 -1.46 -4.64 -15.49
CA TRP A 86 -2.27 -3.42 -15.52
C TRP A 86 -3.53 -3.59 -16.38
N VAL A 87 -3.43 -4.23 -17.55
CA VAL A 87 -4.60 -4.55 -18.39
C VAL A 87 -5.61 -5.41 -17.62
N LYS A 88 -5.16 -6.40 -16.84
CA LYS A 88 -6.04 -7.22 -15.99
C LYS A 88 -6.75 -6.39 -14.92
N VAL A 89 -6.03 -5.46 -14.28
CA VAL A 89 -6.61 -4.52 -13.31
C VAL A 89 -7.70 -3.67 -13.98
N GLN A 90 -7.41 -3.08 -15.14
CA GLN A 90 -8.36 -2.24 -15.88
C GLN A 90 -9.60 -3.03 -16.31
N GLN A 91 -9.43 -4.24 -16.83
CA GLN A 91 -10.53 -5.10 -17.24
C GLN A 91 -11.44 -5.43 -16.05
N LYS A 92 -10.87 -5.93 -14.95
CA LYS A 92 -11.66 -6.30 -13.77
C LYS A 92 -12.33 -5.07 -13.13
N ALA A 93 -11.67 -3.92 -13.14
CA ALA A 93 -12.26 -2.67 -12.68
C ALA A 93 -13.47 -2.26 -13.53
N ALA A 94 -13.37 -2.37 -14.86
CA ALA A 94 -14.48 -2.08 -15.77
C ALA A 94 -15.68 -3.03 -15.56
N GLU A 95 -15.43 -4.32 -15.36
CA GLU A 95 -16.47 -5.33 -15.05
C GLU A 95 -17.21 -5.03 -13.73
N LEU A 96 -16.55 -4.37 -12.78
CA LEU A 96 -17.11 -3.99 -11.48
C LEU A 96 -17.65 -2.55 -11.44
N GLY A 97 -17.44 -1.75 -12.50
CA GLY A 97 -17.75 -0.32 -12.48
C GLY A 97 -16.86 0.51 -11.53
N VAL A 98 -15.71 -0.02 -11.14
CA VAL A 98 -14.75 0.63 -10.23
C VAL A 98 -13.81 1.51 -11.04
N LYS A 99 -13.60 2.75 -10.60
CA LYS A 99 -12.65 3.66 -11.24
C LYS A 99 -11.22 3.34 -10.78
N VAL A 100 -10.31 3.11 -11.72
CA VAL A 100 -8.88 2.96 -11.45
C VAL A 100 -8.09 4.05 -12.18
N GLU A 101 -7.26 4.78 -11.44
CA GLU A 101 -6.52 5.92 -11.98
C GLU A 101 -5.05 5.87 -11.58
N GLN A 102 -4.20 6.45 -12.42
CA GLN A 102 -2.78 6.62 -12.11
C GLN A 102 -2.53 8.05 -11.68
N GLY A 103 -1.82 8.22 -10.57
CA GLY A 103 -1.45 9.53 -10.04
C GLY A 103 0.06 9.66 -9.94
N ARG A 104 0.58 10.86 -10.26
CA ARG A 104 1.98 11.19 -9.96
C ARG A 104 2.10 11.59 -8.50
N MET A 105 2.96 10.88 -7.78
CA MET A 105 3.25 11.17 -6.38
C MET A 105 4.67 10.74 -6.04
N ASP A 106 5.37 11.59 -5.30
CA ASP A 106 6.64 11.26 -4.65
C ASP A 106 6.43 11.19 -3.14
N MET A 107 6.68 10.01 -2.57
CA MET A 107 6.58 9.76 -1.13
C MET A 107 7.82 10.24 -0.35
N SER A 108 8.87 10.70 -1.02
CA SER A 108 10.11 11.16 -0.38
C SER A 108 10.04 12.60 0.16
N SER A 109 8.90 13.29 0.00
CA SER A 109 8.71 14.65 0.51
C SER A 109 7.41 14.79 1.30
N GLN A 110 7.49 15.40 2.49
CA GLN A 110 6.33 15.64 3.33
C GLN A 110 5.23 16.44 2.61
N ALA A 111 5.62 17.52 1.93
CA ALA A 111 4.68 18.38 1.21
C ALA A 111 3.96 17.65 0.06
N GLY A 112 4.65 16.74 -0.63
CA GLY A 112 4.05 15.90 -1.66
C GLY A 112 3.02 14.92 -1.09
N VAL A 113 3.33 14.31 0.06
CA VAL A 113 2.41 13.43 0.78
C VAL A 113 1.20 14.21 1.30
N ASP A 114 1.42 15.35 1.95
CA ASP A 114 0.35 16.21 2.47
C ASP A 114 -0.62 16.62 1.35
N LYS A 115 -0.08 17.04 0.18
CA LYS A 115 -0.90 17.40 -0.97
C LYS A 115 -1.80 16.25 -1.42
N CYS A 116 -1.24 15.06 -1.59
CA CYS A 116 -2.00 13.89 -2.04
C CYS A 116 -3.07 13.48 -1.02
N ILE A 117 -2.71 13.36 0.26
CA ILE A 117 -3.64 12.99 1.32
C ILE A 117 -4.78 14.01 1.42
N LYS A 118 -4.47 15.30 1.31
CA LYS A 118 -5.46 16.37 1.30
C LYS A 118 -6.43 16.27 0.11
N GLU A 119 -5.97 15.86 -1.08
CA GLU A 119 -6.80 15.72 -2.29
C GLU A 119 -7.82 14.56 -2.20
N ILE A 120 -7.51 13.52 -1.43
CA ILE A 120 -8.36 12.31 -1.31
C ILE A 120 -9.18 12.25 -0.01
N THR A 121 -8.82 13.07 0.98
CA THR A 121 -9.57 13.25 2.23
C THR A 121 -10.83 14.11 2.00
N PRO A 122 -11.97 13.87 2.67
CA PRO A 122 -12.21 12.91 3.77
C PRO A 122 -12.67 11.52 3.30
N ASN A 123 -12.50 11.21 2.02
CA ASN A 123 -13.01 10.00 1.40
C ASN A 123 -11.98 8.86 1.33
N LEU A 124 -10.78 9.04 1.89
CA LEU A 124 -9.79 7.98 1.91
C LEU A 124 -10.32 6.84 2.78
N MET A 125 -10.36 5.64 2.24
CA MET A 125 -10.86 4.45 2.92
C MET A 125 -9.71 3.52 3.28
N GLY A 126 -8.64 3.53 2.48
CA GLY A 126 -7.45 2.79 2.83
C GLY A 126 -6.23 3.19 2.03
N PHE A 127 -5.06 2.97 2.61
CA PHE A 127 -3.79 3.28 1.99
C PHE A 127 -2.86 2.07 2.02
N ILE A 128 -2.24 1.77 0.88
CA ILE A 128 -1.23 0.72 0.73
C ILE A 128 0.08 1.37 0.33
N HIS A 129 1.11 1.21 1.16
CA HIS A 129 2.48 1.63 0.86
C HIS A 129 3.32 0.44 0.41
N SER A 130 3.39 0.28 -0.91
CA SER A 130 4.24 -0.71 -1.59
C SER A 130 5.43 -0.08 -2.32
N ALA A 131 5.59 1.25 -2.23
CA ALA A 131 6.74 1.92 -2.81
C ALA A 131 8.03 1.49 -2.11
N GLY A 132 9.08 1.34 -2.89
CA GLY A 132 10.40 1.02 -2.40
C GLY A 132 11.39 1.07 -3.55
N VAL A 133 12.62 1.46 -3.24
CA VAL A 133 13.77 1.28 -4.13
C VAL A 133 14.76 0.34 -3.47
N LEU A 134 15.51 -0.40 -4.29
CA LEU A 134 16.60 -1.25 -3.83
C LEU A 134 17.92 -0.65 -4.29
N GLN A 135 18.88 -0.59 -3.38
CA GLN A 135 20.25 -0.14 -3.62
C GLN A 135 21.21 -1.09 -2.90
N ASP A 136 21.05 -2.38 -3.19
CA ASP A 136 21.79 -3.45 -2.54
C ASP A 136 23.29 -3.24 -2.75
N ALA A 137 24.03 -3.25 -1.64
CA ALA A 137 25.48 -3.11 -1.64
C ALA A 137 26.06 -3.70 -0.36
N MET A 138 27.22 -4.34 -0.48
CA MET A 138 28.04 -4.67 0.69
C MET A 138 28.43 -3.37 1.43
N LEU A 139 28.57 -3.42 2.75
CA LEU A 139 28.92 -2.24 3.56
C LEU A 139 30.11 -1.42 3.02
N PRO A 140 31.21 -2.02 2.52
CA PRO A 140 32.32 -1.24 1.94
C PRO A 140 31.95 -0.46 0.66
N ASN A 141 30.91 -0.90 -0.05
CA ASN A 141 30.43 -0.31 -1.31
C ASN A 141 29.14 0.51 -1.12
N GLN A 142 28.72 0.68 0.14
CA GLN A 142 27.55 1.45 0.49
C GLN A 142 27.90 2.94 0.51
N THR A 143 26.96 3.77 0.08
CA THR A 143 27.12 5.23 0.10
C THR A 143 25.92 5.88 0.76
N TRP A 144 26.07 7.12 1.22
CA TRP A 144 24.96 7.85 1.82
C TRP A 144 23.81 8.04 0.85
N GLU A 145 24.10 8.29 -0.42
CA GLU A 145 23.09 8.50 -1.46
C GLU A 145 22.24 7.23 -1.67
N LYS A 146 22.88 6.06 -1.67
CA LYS A 146 22.18 4.77 -1.77
C LYS A 146 21.34 4.49 -0.52
N PHE A 147 21.89 4.76 0.66
CA PHE A 147 21.19 4.60 1.93
C PHE A 147 19.96 5.50 2.01
N GLU A 148 20.12 6.80 1.75
CA GLU A 148 19.04 7.79 1.77
C GLU A 148 17.95 7.45 0.76
N ALA A 149 18.31 7.02 -0.46
CA ALA A 149 17.33 6.61 -1.46
C ALA A 149 16.40 5.49 -0.94
N VAL A 150 16.95 4.46 -0.28
CA VAL A 150 16.17 3.36 0.30
C VAL A 150 15.36 3.85 1.51
N TYR A 151 16.03 4.56 2.43
CA TYR A 151 15.45 5.06 3.67
C TYR A 151 14.27 6.01 3.41
N ASP A 152 14.38 6.90 2.44
CA ASP A 152 13.34 7.86 2.06
C ASP A 152 12.12 7.18 1.47
N SER A 153 12.34 6.14 0.66
CA SER A 153 11.25 5.44 -0.02
C SER A 153 10.34 4.62 0.90
N LYS A 154 10.81 4.27 2.11
CA LYS A 154 10.08 3.42 3.07
C LYS A 154 9.90 4.08 4.44
N HIS A 155 11.00 4.43 5.10
CA HIS A 155 10.96 4.93 6.47
C HIS A 155 10.41 6.36 6.52
N ARG A 156 11.05 7.31 5.84
CA ARG A 156 10.55 8.70 5.83
C ARG A 156 9.17 8.78 5.18
N ALA A 157 8.94 8.05 4.09
CA ALA A 157 7.62 7.94 3.47
C ALA A 157 6.51 7.49 4.44
N ALA A 158 6.76 6.47 5.27
CA ALA A 158 5.80 6.01 6.26
C ALA A 158 5.55 7.06 7.36
N LEU A 159 6.59 7.76 7.80
CA LEU A 159 6.45 8.87 8.76
C LEU A 159 5.65 10.03 8.16
N TYR A 160 5.95 10.44 6.93
CA TYR A 160 5.22 11.50 6.26
C TYR A 160 3.75 11.16 6.06
N LEU A 161 3.45 9.89 5.75
CA LEU A 161 2.09 9.40 5.65
C LEU A 161 1.38 9.43 7.00
N HIS A 162 2.03 8.99 8.08
CA HIS A 162 1.51 9.09 9.44
C HIS A 162 1.15 10.53 9.80
N ASP A 163 2.09 11.45 9.65
CA ASP A 163 1.90 12.87 9.98
C ASP A 163 0.81 13.52 9.11
N SER A 164 0.71 13.12 7.83
CA SER A 164 -0.35 13.63 6.93
C SER A 164 -1.73 13.15 7.36
N LEU A 165 -1.85 11.88 7.74
CA LEU A 165 -3.12 11.29 8.19
C LEU A 165 -3.56 11.85 9.55
N ASP A 166 -2.62 12.28 10.39
CA ASP A 166 -2.92 13.00 11.64
C ASP A 166 -3.39 14.44 11.35
N ARG A 167 -2.74 15.14 10.41
CA ARG A 167 -3.11 16.50 9.99
C ARG A 167 -4.45 16.59 9.26
N PHE A 168 -4.77 15.61 8.40
CA PHE A 168 -5.96 15.63 7.55
C PHE A 168 -6.94 14.54 8.00
N GLN A 169 -7.98 14.95 8.74
CA GLN A 169 -8.96 14.04 9.32
C GLN A 169 -9.66 13.18 8.26
N ASN A 170 -9.58 11.87 8.44
CA ASN A 170 -10.13 10.91 7.52
C ASN A 170 -10.97 9.85 8.28
N PRO A 171 -12.23 10.17 8.61
CA PRO A 171 -13.04 9.40 9.56
C PRO A 171 -13.38 7.98 9.08
N ASN A 172 -13.29 7.74 7.76
CA ASN A 172 -13.62 6.46 7.15
C ASN A 172 -12.38 5.60 6.82
N LEU A 173 -11.19 5.95 7.34
CA LEU A 173 -9.99 5.11 7.15
C LEU A 173 -10.18 3.75 7.82
N GLN A 174 -10.19 2.69 7.03
CA GLN A 174 -10.35 1.31 7.51
C GLN A 174 -9.02 0.56 7.59
N PHE A 175 -8.05 0.90 6.75
CA PHE A 175 -6.76 0.21 6.75
C PHE A 175 -5.60 1.07 6.27
N LEU A 176 -4.44 0.80 6.86
CA LEU A 176 -3.14 1.31 6.44
C LEU A 176 -2.17 0.12 6.38
N TRP A 177 -1.74 -0.25 5.18
CA TRP A 177 -0.85 -1.40 4.97
C TRP A 177 0.52 -0.93 4.48
N LEU A 178 1.56 -1.38 5.16
CA LEU A 178 2.95 -1.05 4.85
C LEU A 178 3.72 -2.34 4.53
N PHE A 179 4.42 -2.39 3.41
CA PHE A 179 5.21 -3.57 3.04
C PHE A 179 6.62 -3.53 3.62
N SER A 180 7.00 -4.63 4.27
CA SER A 180 8.35 -4.86 4.78
C SER A 180 8.96 -6.15 4.19
N SER A 181 10.15 -6.52 4.64
CA SER A 181 10.87 -7.74 4.29
C SER A 181 11.43 -8.40 5.53
N THR A 182 11.60 -9.73 5.50
CA THR A 182 12.38 -10.47 6.50
C THR A 182 13.85 -10.09 6.49
N SER A 183 14.35 -9.42 5.44
CA SER A 183 15.69 -8.81 5.41
C SER A 183 15.97 -7.89 6.60
N ALA A 184 14.92 -7.36 7.26
CA ALA A 184 15.06 -6.60 8.50
C ALA A 184 15.73 -7.37 9.66
N TYR A 185 15.77 -8.71 9.59
CA TYR A 185 16.50 -9.55 10.54
C TYR A 185 17.96 -9.83 10.12
N GLY A 186 18.38 -9.29 8.98
CA GLY A 186 19.69 -9.47 8.39
C GLY A 186 19.61 -10.16 7.03
N ASN A 187 20.15 -9.50 6.02
CA ASN A 187 20.46 -10.10 4.72
C ASN A 187 21.78 -9.48 4.22
N MET A 188 22.67 -10.30 3.68
CA MET A 188 23.98 -9.82 3.27
C MET A 188 23.83 -8.85 2.08
N GLY A 189 24.19 -7.58 2.31
CA GLY A 189 24.09 -6.51 1.30
C GLY A 189 22.81 -5.69 1.34
N GLN A 190 21.95 -5.86 2.36
CA GLN A 190 20.70 -5.12 2.58
C GLN A 190 20.55 -4.61 4.01
#